data_AF-A0A2K9EIF1-F1
#
_entry.id   AF-A0A2K9EIF1-F1
#
_cell.length_a   1.000
_cell.length_b   1.000
_cell.length_c   1.000
_cell.angle_alpha   90.00
_cell.angle_beta   90.00
_cell.angle_gamma   90.00
#
_symmetry.space_group_name_H-M   'P 1'
#
loop_
_entity.id
_entity.type
_entity.pdbx_description
1 polymer ?
#
loop_
_entity_poly.entity_id
_entity_poly.type
_entity_poly.pdbx_seq_one_letter_code
_entity_poly.pdbx_strand_id
1 'polypeptide(L)'
;MNSTGDWDVYEEMSTSISDLTGVNDIVLVFSGPVNIDWFTFGKTGNGGSEPLLGDITGDGVINSADVGLLKRHLLEIVTLEEPSIDDLNKDGGVDSIDCGLLTRYVLEIIDSF
;
A
#
# COMPACT_ATOMS: atom_id res chain seq x y z
N MET A 1 37.30 -15.55 -13.36
CA MET A 1 36.22 -15.40 -12.36
C MET A 1 36.36 -13.99 -11.85
N ASN A 2 35.36 -13.14 -12.10
CA ASN A 2 35.40 -11.74 -11.66
C ASN A 2 35.08 -11.69 -10.17
N SER A 3 35.81 -10.86 -9.42
CA SER A 3 35.52 -10.59 -8.00
C SER A 3 34.10 -10.03 -7.86
N THR A 4 33.31 -10.56 -6.94
CA THR A 4 31.94 -10.09 -6.65
C THR A 4 31.91 -8.81 -5.80
N GLY A 5 33.07 -8.25 -5.46
CA GLY A 5 33.18 -7.06 -4.61
C GLY A 5 33.93 -7.35 -3.31
N ASP A 6 33.91 -6.39 -2.40
CA ASP A 6 34.45 -6.50 -1.04
C ASP A 6 33.50 -7.32 -0.15
N TRP A 7 33.96 -7.77 1.02
CA TRP A 7 33.16 -8.59 1.97
C TRP A 7 31.86 -7.92 2.43
N ASP A 8 31.77 -6.60 2.29
CA ASP A 8 30.63 -5.78 2.70
C ASP A 8 29.75 -5.35 1.51
N VAL A 9 29.94 -5.93 0.33
CA VAL A 9 29.14 -5.63 -0.88
C VAL A 9 28.12 -6.73 -1.11
N TYR A 10 26.84 -6.39 -0.89
CA TYR A 10 25.70 -7.29 -1.07
C TYR A 10 24.79 -6.79 -2.21
N GLU A 11 24.14 -7.72 -2.91
CA GLU A 11 23.10 -7.43 -3.89
C GLU A 11 21.72 -7.73 -3.28
N GLU A 12 20.82 -6.75 -3.33
CA GLU A 12 19.45 -6.93 -2.86
C GLU A 12 18.58 -7.55 -3.95
N MET A 13 17.82 -8.59 -3.60
CA MET A 13 16.88 -9.26 -4.49
C MET A 13 15.50 -9.32 -3.84
N SER A 14 14.45 -9.05 -4.62
CA SER A 14 13.06 -9.10 -4.17
C SER A 14 12.16 -9.81 -5.18
N THR A 15 11.08 -10.41 -4.69
CA THR A 15 10.05 -11.04 -5.52
C THR A 15 8.69 -10.99 -4.81
N SER A 16 7.61 -10.94 -5.60
CA SER A 16 6.24 -10.96 -5.09
C SER A 16 5.71 -12.38 -5.05
N ILE A 17 4.96 -12.71 -3.99
CA ILE A 17 4.29 -14.00 -3.84
C ILE A 17 2.79 -13.73 -3.79
N SER A 18 2.02 -14.33 -4.71
CA SER A 18 0.56 -14.22 -4.78
C SER A 18 -0.13 -15.58 -4.59
N ASP A 19 -1.44 -15.55 -4.33
CA ASP A 19 -2.33 -16.72 -4.38
C ASP A 19 -1.95 -17.89 -3.45
N LEU A 20 -1.44 -17.58 -2.25
CA LEU A 20 -1.12 -18.59 -1.25
C LEU A 20 -2.37 -19.01 -0.45
N THR A 21 -2.57 -20.32 -0.29
CA THR A 21 -3.52 -20.89 0.68
C THR A 21 -2.81 -21.90 1.58
N GLY A 22 -3.27 -22.05 2.82
CA GLY A 22 -2.71 -23.02 3.77
C GLY A 22 -1.33 -22.67 4.32
N VAL A 23 -0.57 -23.70 4.72
CA VAL A 23 0.79 -23.58 5.27
C VAL A 23 1.79 -23.90 4.15
N ASN A 24 2.76 -23.02 3.94
CA ASN A 24 3.75 -23.13 2.87
C ASN A 24 5.17 -22.97 3.43
N ASP A 25 6.12 -23.68 2.81
CA ASP A 25 7.54 -23.55 3.10
C ASP A 25 8.21 -22.63 2.08
N ILE A 26 9.21 -21.89 2.53
CA ILE A 26 10.01 -21.00 1.69
C ILE A 26 11.37 -21.62 1.48
N VAL A 27 11.75 -21.81 0.22
CA VAL A 27 12.98 -22.50 -0.16
C VAL A 27 13.84 -21.55 -0.99
N LEU A 28 15.04 -21.26 -0.51
CA LEU A 28 16.08 -20.54 -1.24
C LEU A 28 16.98 -21.57 -1.93
N VAL A 29 17.09 -21.48 -3.25
CA VAL A 29 17.88 -22.42 -4.07
C VAL A 29 19.06 -21.71 -4.71
N PHE A 30 20.26 -22.21 -4.47
CA PHE A 30 21.51 -21.65 -5.00
C PHE A 30 22.27 -22.71 -5.79
N SER A 31 22.91 -22.31 -6.89
CA SER A 31 23.75 -23.20 -7.71
C SER A 31 25.21 -23.24 -7.26
N GLY A 32 25.56 -22.59 -6.15
CA GLY A 32 26.91 -22.48 -5.62
C GLY A 32 26.94 -21.83 -4.23
N PRO A 33 28.14 -21.59 -3.66
CA PRO A 33 28.29 -20.94 -2.37
C PRO A 33 27.70 -19.51 -2.38
N VAL A 34 26.91 -19.16 -1.36
CA VAL A 34 26.26 -17.85 -1.20
C VAL A 34 26.37 -17.40 0.26
N ASN A 35 26.58 -16.10 0.47
CA ASN A 35 26.46 -15.44 1.78
C ASN A 35 25.13 -14.67 1.82
N ILE A 36 24.44 -14.70 2.96
CA ILE A 36 23.16 -14.02 3.19
C ILE A 36 23.33 -13.19 4.46
N ASP A 37 23.10 -11.89 4.37
CA ASP A 37 23.08 -11.00 5.54
C ASP A 37 21.70 -11.04 6.22
N TRP A 38 20.67 -10.57 5.52
CA TRP A 38 19.29 -10.57 6.02
C TRP A 38 18.28 -10.74 4.88
N PHE A 39 17.07 -11.17 5.23
CA PHE A 39 15.88 -11.06 4.38
C PHE A 39 14.66 -10.74 5.24
N THR A 40 13.61 -10.19 4.63
CA THR A 40 12.38 -9.81 5.33
C THR A 40 11.14 -10.22 4.53
N PHE A 41 10.02 -10.39 5.24
CA PHE A 41 8.70 -10.43 4.63
C PHE A 41 8.05 -9.06 4.77
N GLY A 42 7.88 -8.38 3.65
CA GLY A 42 6.96 -7.27 3.56
C GLY A 42 5.58 -7.78 3.22
N LYS A 43 4.54 -7.36 3.94
CA LYS A 43 3.21 -7.30 3.33
C LYS A 43 3.33 -6.29 2.19
N THR A 44 2.87 -6.62 0.98
CA THR A 44 2.71 -5.60 -0.06
C THR A 44 1.62 -4.64 0.41
N GLY A 45 2.09 -3.60 1.08
CA GLY A 45 1.46 -2.31 1.32
C GLY A 45 2.58 -1.29 1.18
N ASN A 46 3.20 -1.28 -0.01
CA ASN A 46 3.99 -0.24 -0.66
C ASN A 46 4.86 -0.86 -1.76
N GLY A 47 4.34 -0.83 -2.98
CA GLY A 47 5.00 -1.35 -4.18
C GLY A 47 4.05 -1.52 -5.36
N GLY A 48 3.28 -0.49 -5.70
CA GLY A 48 2.53 -0.44 -6.98
C GLY A 48 1.24 -1.25 -7.07
N SER A 49 0.42 -1.30 -6.01
CA SER A 49 -1.02 -1.28 -6.26
C SER A 49 -1.34 0.14 -6.74
N GLU A 50 -1.99 0.28 -7.89
CA GLU A 50 -2.61 1.56 -8.26
C GLU A 50 -3.33 2.10 -7.01
N PRO A 51 -3.13 3.36 -6.63
CA PRO A 51 -3.75 3.90 -5.45
C PRO A 51 -5.25 3.61 -5.47
N LEU A 52 -5.75 3.00 -4.41
CA LEU A 52 -7.15 2.65 -4.31
C LEU A 52 -7.93 3.93 -4.02
N LEU A 53 -8.77 4.34 -4.96
CA LEU A 53 -9.63 5.52 -4.80
C LEU A 53 -10.42 5.38 -3.49
N GLY A 54 -10.26 6.31 -2.55
CA GLY A 54 -10.87 6.27 -1.22
C GLY A 54 -10.06 5.58 -0.10
N ASP A 55 -8.89 5.02 -0.37
CA ASP A 55 -7.92 4.57 0.63
C ASP A 55 -6.99 5.73 1.04
N ILE A 56 -7.51 6.58 1.92
CA ILE A 56 -6.87 7.84 2.35
C ILE A 56 -5.74 7.56 3.35
N THR A 57 -5.83 6.45 4.08
CA THR A 57 -4.79 6.03 5.03
C THR A 57 -3.62 5.32 4.36
N GLY A 58 -3.80 4.82 3.13
CA GLY A 58 -2.79 4.09 2.36
C GLY A 58 -2.53 2.69 2.92
N ASP A 59 -3.47 2.11 3.66
CA ASP A 59 -3.32 0.80 4.30
C ASP A 59 -3.80 -0.38 3.43
N GLY A 60 -4.34 -0.06 2.24
CA GLY A 60 -4.90 -0.97 1.26
C GLY A 60 -6.36 -1.33 1.49
N VAL A 61 -7.07 -0.68 2.43
CA VAL A 61 -8.42 -1.06 2.85
C VAL A 61 -9.32 0.17 3.06
N ILE A 62 -10.32 0.36 2.18
CA ILE A 62 -11.32 1.42 2.36
C ILE A 62 -12.23 1.08 3.55
N ASN A 63 -12.12 1.84 4.64
CA ASN A 63 -12.92 1.65 5.83
C ASN A 63 -13.16 2.96 6.63
N SER A 64 -13.68 2.84 7.85
CA SER A 64 -13.98 4.00 8.70
C SER A 64 -12.76 4.85 9.10
N ALA A 65 -11.54 4.31 9.00
CA ALA A 65 -10.30 5.03 9.27
C ALA A 65 -10.09 6.15 8.24
N ASP A 66 -10.34 5.87 6.94
CA ASP A 66 -10.23 6.83 5.84
C ASP A 66 -11.22 7.99 6.02
N VAL A 67 -12.47 7.66 6.38
CA VAL A 67 -13.49 8.66 6.74
C VAL A 67 -13.03 9.55 7.89
N GLY A 68 -12.36 8.97 8.89
CA GLY A 68 -11.81 9.69 10.03
C GLY A 68 -10.70 10.67 9.62
N LEU A 69 -9.81 10.23 8.73
CA LEU A 69 -8.69 11.05 8.24
C LEU A 69 -9.18 12.19 7.34
N LEU A 70 -10.13 11.91 6.43
CA LEU A 70 -10.76 12.94 5.59
C LEU A 70 -11.48 13.99 6.43
N LYS A 71 -12.19 13.60 7.49
CA LYS A 71 -12.81 14.57 8.42
C LYS A 71 -11.78 15.45 9.11
N ARG A 72 -10.61 14.93 9.48
CA ARG A 72 -9.53 15.75 10.05
C ARG A 72 -8.97 16.71 9.01
N HIS A 73 -8.92 16.30 7.75
CA HIS A 73 -8.53 17.17 6.64
C HIS A 73 -9.52 18.34 6.45
N LEU A 74 -10.82 18.06 6.41
CA LEU A 74 -11.86 19.09 6.30
C LEU A 74 -11.89 20.08 7.48
N LEU A 75 -11.36 19.66 8.64
CA LEU A 75 -11.20 20.50 9.83
C LEU A 75 -9.84 21.21 9.88
N GLU A 76 -9.02 21.11 8.83
CA GLU A 76 -7.68 21.68 8.73
C GLU A 76 -6.72 21.18 9.84
N ILE A 77 -7.00 20.02 10.42
CA ILE A 77 -6.16 19.40 11.47
C ILE A 77 -4.99 18.65 10.82
N VAL A 78 -5.22 18.06 9.65
CA VAL A 78 -4.23 17.29 8.88
C VAL A 78 -4.27 17.75 7.43
N THR A 79 -3.10 17.90 6.81
CA THR A 79 -2.99 18.10 5.36
C THR A 79 -2.77 16.74 4.71
N LEU A 80 -3.56 16.40 3.69
CA LEU A 80 -3.39 15.16 2.93
C LEU A 80 -2.30 15.36 1.87
N GLU A 81 -1.52 14.31 1.61
CA GLU A 81 -0.38 14.36 0.69
C GLU A 81 -0.78 14.03 -0.76
N GLU A 82 -1.87 13.29 -0.97
CA GLU A 82 -2.29 12.76 -2.29
C GLU A 82 -3.77 13.07 -2.64
N PRO A 83 -4.12 14.33 -2.92
CA PRO A 83 -5.52 14.74 -3.12
C PRO A 83 -6.24 14.05 -4.29
N SER A 84 -5.49 13.46 -5.24
CA SER A 84 -6.06 12.78 -6.41
C SER A 84 -6.82 11.49 -6.09
N ILE A 85 -6.53 10.85 -4.96
CA ILE A 85 -7.20 9.60 -4.53
C ILE A 85 -8.29 9.88 -3.50
N ASP A 86 -8.32 11.13 -3.02
CA ASP A 86 -9.25 11.67 -2.03
C ASP A 86 -10.44 12.40 -2.68
N ASP A 87 -10.28 12.88 -3.92
CA ASP A 87 -11.33 13.44 -4.79
C ASP A 87 -12.12 12.31 -5.47
N LEU A 88 -13.19 11.87 -4.81
CA LEU A 88 -13.98 10.70 -5.19
C LEU A 88 -14.96 11.01 -6.32
N ASN A 89 -15.45 12.25 -6.40
CA ASN A 89 -16.37 12.67 -7.45
C ASN A 89 -15.67 13.27 -8.69
N LYS A 90 -14.35 13.48 -8.63
CA LYS A 90 -13.49 14.04 -9.67
C LYS A 90 -13.85 15.46 -10.06
N ASP A 91 -14.30 16.27 -9.11
CA ASP A 91 -14.66 17.67 -9.33
C ASP A 91 -13.48 18.64 -9.18
N GLY A 92 -12.31 18.14 -8.76
CA GLY A 92 -11.08 18.89 -8.58
C GLY A 92 -10.88 19.45 -7.17
N GLY A 93 -11.81 19.18 -6.25
CA GLY A 93 -11.71 19.46 -4.82
C GLY A 93 -11.70 18.19 -3.98
N VAL A 94 -11.15 18.30 -2.77
CA VAL A 94 -11.31 17.28 -1.72
C VAL A 94 -12.11 17.93 -0.60
N ASP A 95 -13.42 17.67 -0.56
CA ASP A 95 -14.34 18.38 0.30
C ASP A 95 -15.39 17.49 1.01
N SER A 96 -16.41 18.13 1.57
CA SER A 96 -17.50 17.45 2.28
C SER A 96 -18.31 16.47 1.41
N ILE A 97 -18.31 16.64 0.09
CA ILE A 97 -18.96 15.75 -0.88
C ILE A 97 -18.23 14.41 -0.90
N ASP A 98 -16.91 14.41 -1.00
CA ASP A 98 -16.08 13.19 -0.94
C ASP A 98 -16.28 12.47 0.39
N CYS A 99 -16.29 13.21 1.50
CA CYS A 99 -16.56 12.62 2.81
C CYS A 99 -17.94 11.95 2.87
N GLY A 100 -18.95 12.52 2.20
CA GLY A 100 -20.28 11.94 2.06
C GLY A 100 -20.29 10.65 1.23
N LEU A 101 -19.58 10.64 0.11
CA LEU A 101 -19.43 9.46 -0.77
C LEU A 101 -18.69 8.33 -0.06
N LEU A 102 -17.55 8.62 0.56
CA LEU A 102 -16.76 7.64 1.33
C LEU A 102 -17.59 7.03 2.47
N THR A 103 -18.36 7.86 3.18
CA THR A 103 -19.25 7.38 4.26
C THR A 103 -20.33 6.44 3.71
N ARG A 104 -20.93 6.77 2.55
CA ARG A 104 -21.94 5.90 1.92
C ARG A 104 -21.35 4.58 1.44
N TYR A 105 -20.14 4.61 0.90
CA TYR A 105 -19.42 3.42 0.46
C TYR A 105 -19.10 2.48 1.62
N VAL A 106 -18.53 3.00 2.71
CA VAL A 106 -18.22 2.22 3.93
C VAL A 106 -19.49 1.65 4.58
N LEU A 107 -20.64 2.29 4.39
CA LEU A 107 -21.94 1.81 4.86
C LEU A 107 -22.67 0.89 3.85
N GLU A 108 -22.03 0.51 2.75
CA GLU A 108 -22.59 -0.34 1.70
C GLU A 108 -23.90 0.23 1.10
N ILE A 109 -24.07 1.56 1.15
CA ILE A 109 -25.20 2.26 0.52
C ILE A 109 -24.95 2.40 -0.99
N ILE A 110 -23.68 2.55 -1.38
CA ILE A 110 -23.21 2.57 -2.76
C ILE A 110 -22.07 1.57 -2.90
N ASP A 111 -21.97 0.93 -4.05
CA ASP A 111 -20.93 -0.06 -4.35
C ASP A 111 -19.71 0.56 -5.07
N SER A 112 -19.79 1.84 -5.45
CA SER A 112 -18.75 2.60 -6.15
C SER A 112 -18.96 4.12 -6.00
N PHE A 113 -17.91 4.90 -6.32
CA PHE A 113 -17.94 6.37 -6.36
C PHE A 113 -18.47 6.91 -7.69
#